data_AF-A0A382VSI7-F1
#
_entry.id   AF-A0A382VSI7-F1
#
_cell.length_a   1.000
_cell.length_b   1.000
_cell.length_c   1.000
_cell.angle_alpha   90.00
_cell.angle_beta   90.00
_cell.angle_gamma   90.00
#
_symmetry.space_group_name_H-M   'P 1'
#
loop_
_entity.id
_entity.type
_entity.pdbx_description
1 polymer ?
#
loop_
_entity_poly.entity_id
_entity_poly.type
_entity_poly.pdbx_seq_one_letter_code
_entity_poly.pdbx_strand_id
1 'polypeptide(L)'
;IISTIDDDRLFEPPDIKALKIVFNKDTPLKIINAFENKSSAILKLPGYIDTYIYVVKYLDEDISNYLTESQQAINFYYTVEDQRTGIKISFIIIYLVIVTLLIFLSISIAIKFSSRFFTSIGNLISASSSIGKGLLDTKVPEIETEKEIETLNKNFNLMIDRLKTQQEKLLISERHEAWESVARKLAHEIKNPLTPILLTIDSLKNKYSSIVNSSDKENFNDYLKTINKQIKQIENLVNEFSDFARMPKPILKENDLISMINENIKLLNEIDLSINIDFKHF
;
A
#
# COMPACT_ATOMS: atom_id res chain seq x y z
N ILE A 1 -89.45 27.17 -42.60
CA ILE A 1 -89.59 26.58 -43.94
C ILE A 1 -88.33 25.76 -44.19
N ILE A 2 -88.46 24.43 -44.24
CA ILE A 2 -87.36 23.53 -44.61
C ILE A 2 -87.46 23.40 -46.12
N SER A 3 -86.42 23.79 -46.85
CA SER A 3 -86.36 23.65 -48.32
C SER A 3 -85.12 22.85 -48.66
N THR A 4 -85.27 21.53 -48.81
CA THR A 4 -84.30 20.72 -49.53
C THR A 4 -84.65 20.82 -51.01
N ILE A 5 -83.79 21.43 -51.81
CA ILE A 5 -84.12 21.74 -53.21
C ILE A 5 -84.04 20.50 -54.12
N ASP A 6 -83.39 19.40 -53.71
CA ASP A 6 -83.29 18.16 -54.50
C ASP A 6 -82.78 16.96 -53.67
N ASP A 7 -83.07 16.93 -52.36
CA ASP A 7 -82.43 15.98 -51.44
C ASP A 7 -83.40 15.49 -50.36
N ASP A 8 -83.73 14.19 -50.37
CA ASP A 8 -84.67 13.54 -49.42
C ASP A 8 -84.06 13.33 -48.02
N ARG A 9 -82.85 13.86 -47.77
CA ARG A 9 -82.18 13.74 -46.47
C ARG A 9 -82.94 14.51 -45.37
N LEU A 10 -83.14 13.83 -44.23
CA LEU A 10 -83.75 14.41 -43.04
C LEU A 10 -82.91 15.59 -42.52
N PHE A 11 -83.59 16.67 -42.14
CA PHE A 11 -82.94 17.83 -41.54
C PHE A 11 -82.26 17.46 -40.22
N GLU A 12 -80.97 17.74 -40.12
CA GLU A 12 -80.20 17.65 -38.88
C GLU A 12 -79.94 19.06 -38.33
N PRO A 13 -80.33 19.37 -37.08
CA PRO A 13 -80.09 20.68 -36.50
C PRO A 13 -78.58 20.92 -36.26
N PRO A 14 -78.11 22.18 -36.36
CA PRO A 14 -76.73 22.52 -36.03
C PRO A 14 -76.44 22.30 -34.53
N ASP A 15 -75.17 22.07 -34.19
CA ASP A 15 -74.73 21.96 -32.78
C ASP A 15 -75.13 23.22 -32.00
N ILE A 16 -75.70 23.02 -30.80
CA ILE A 16 -76.10 24.06 -29.85
C ILE A 16 -74.93 25.02 -29.56
N LYS A 17 -73.68 24.53 -29.58
CA LYS A 17 -72.48 25.39 -29.44
C LYS A 17 -72.35 26.39 -30.58
N ALA A 18 -72.63 26.00 -31.82
CA ALA A 18 -72.58 26.88 -32.97
C ALA A 18 -73.66 27.97 -32.90
N LEU A 19 -74.87 27.61 -32.46
CA LEU A 19 -75.96 28.56 -32.23
C LEU A 19 -75.58 29.62 -31.18
N LYS A 20 -74.92 29.21 -30.09
CA LYS A 20 -74.42 30.14 -29.06
C LYS A 20 -73.34 31.09 -29.58
N ILE A 21 -72.45 30.62 -30.46
CA ILE A 21 -71.37 31.44 -31.03
C ILE A 21 -71.94 32.52 -31.97
N VAL A 22 -72.98 32.20 -32.75
CA VAL A 22 -73.59 33.13 -33.71
C VAL A 22 -74.65 34.03 -33.07
N PHE A 23 -75.16 33.69 -31.88
CA PHE A 23 -76.13 34.53 -31.17
C PHE A 23 -75.64 35.98 -30.94
N ASN A 24 -74.34 36.15 -30.70
CA ASN A 24 -73.67 37.44 -30.43
C ASN A 24 -72.81 37.95 -31.60
N LYS A 25 -72.92 37.37 -32.80
CA LYS A 25 -72.13 37.75 -33.97
C LYS A 25 -73.02 37.96 -35.19
N ASP A 26 -72.84 39.10 -35.86
CA ASP A 26 -73.53 39.41 -37.13
C ASP A 26 -72.82 38.79 -38.36
N THR A 27 -71.78 37.99 -38.15
CA THR A 27 -71.01 37.32 -39.21
C THR A 27 -71.40 35.85 -39.33
N PRO A 28 -71.45 35.28 -40.55
CA PRO A 28 -71.69 33.86 -40.73
C PRO A 28 -70.56 33.04 -40.11
N LEU A 29 -70.92 32.00 -39.35
CA LEU A 29 -69.97 31.02 -38.84
C LEU A 29 -69.92 29.85 -39.82
N LYS A 30 -68.76 29.68 -40.48
CA LYS A 30 -68.47 28.50 -41.29
C LYS A 30 -67.97 27.37 -40.39
N ILE A 31 -68.54 26.18 -40.56
CA ILE A 31 -68.22 24.95 -39.84
C ILE A 31 -67.84 23.92 -40.90
N ILE A 32 -66.66 23.33 -40.79
CA ILE A 32 -66.20 22.30 -41.70
C ILE A 32 -66.05 21.01 -40.89
N ASN A 33 -66.84 20.00 -41.23
CA ASN A 33 -66.73 18.64 -40.69
C ASN A 33 -66.32 17.70 -41.82
N ALA A 34 -65.00 17.49 -41.95
CA ALA A 34 -64.45 16.58 -42.95
C ALA A 34 -64.93 15.14 -42.70
N PHE A 35 -64.95 14.65 -41.47
CA PHE A 35 -65.41 13.28 -41.18
C PHE A 35 -66.84 12.97 -41.62
N GLU A 36 -67.73 13.97 -41.64
CA GLU A 36 -69.11 13.82 -42.09
C GLU A 36 -69.33 14.32 -43.54
N ASN A 37 -68.27 14.67 -44.26
CA ASN A 37 -68.32 15.25 -45.61
C ASN A 37 -69.24 16.48 -45.68
N LYS A 38 -69.31 17.31 -44.62
CA LYS A 38 -70.23 18.45 -44.53
C LYS A 38 -69.46 19.73 -44.26
N SER A 39 -69.72 20.76 -45.05
CA SER A 39 -69.37 22.16 -44.77
C SER A 39 -70.66 22.93 -44.57
N SER A 40 -70.92 23.38 -43.36
CA SER A 40 -72.09 24.19 -43.05
C SER A 40 -71.74 25.63 -42.72
N ALA A 41 -72.72 26.51 -42.90
CA ALA A 41 -72.63 27.90 -42.50
C ALA A 41 -73.91 28.28 -41.78
N ILE A 42 -73.77 28.94 -40.63
CA ILE A 42 -74.89 29.44 -39.85
C ILE A 42 -74.81 30.95 -39.69
N LEU A 43 -75.93 31.63 -39.89
CA LEU A 43 -76.06 33.08 -39.77
C LEU A 43 -77.37 33.43 -39.07
N LYS A 44 -77.33 34.36 -38.11
CA LYS A 44 -78.54 34.94 -37.51
C LYS A 44 -79.14 35.96 -38.47
N LEU A 45 -80.45 35.89 -38.70
CA LEU A 45 -81.17 36.84 -39.55
C LEU A 45 -81.46 38.13 -38.78
N PRO A 46 -80.89 39.28 -39.18
CA PRO A 46 -81.18 40.55 -38.53
C PRO A 46 -82.64 40.95 -38.78
N GLY A 47 -83.32 41.44 -37.73
CA GLY A 47 -84.73 41.86 -37.80
C GLY A 47 -85.76 40.75 -37.54
N TYR A 48 -85.34 39.52 -37.28
CA TYR A 48 -86.21 38.40 -36.90
C TYR A 48 -85.80 37.82 -35.54
N ILE A 49 -86.79 37.45 -34.72
CA ILE A 49 -86.53 36.86 -33.39
C ILE A 49 -86.10 35.40 -33.59
N ASP A 50 -84.96 35.04 -33.01
CA ASP A 50 -84.40 33.67 -32.96
C ASP A 50 -84.42 32.90 -34.29
N THR A 51 -84.27 33.62 -35.40
CA THR A 51 -84.30 33.04 -36.74
C THR A 51 -82.88 32.94 -37.30
N TYR A 52 -82.53 31.76 -37.79
CA TYR A 52 -81.21 31.45 -38.31
C TYR A 52 -81.30 30.87 -39.72
N ILE A 53 -80.37 31.25 -40.58
CA ILE A 53 -80.09 30.57 -41.84
C ILE A 53 -79.02 29.54 -41.55
N TYR A 54 -79.31 28.27 -41.85
CA TYR A 54 -78.36 27.18 -41.80
C TYR A 54 -78.26 26.56 -43.20
N VAL A 55 -77.07 26.69 -43.81
CA VAL A 55 -76.78 26.13 -45.12
C VAL A 55 -75.80 24.98 -44.92
N VAL A 56 -76.11 23.80 -45.45
CA VAL A 56 -75.21 22.65 -45.46
C VAL A 56 -74.83 22.37 -46.90
N LYS A 57 -73.53 22.30 -47.17
CA LYS A 57 -72.98 21.85 -48.45
C LYS A 57 -72.15 20.60 -48.18
N TYR A 58 -72.40 19.54 -48.92
CA TYR A 58 -71.56 18.35 -48.86
C TYR A 58 -70.24 18.61 -49.59
N LEU A 59 -69.14 18.16 -48.99
CA LEU A 59 -67.80 18.22 -49.57
C LEU A 59 -67.63 17.08 -50.55
N ASP A 60 -66.89 17.32 -51.64
CA ASP A 60 -66.43 16.25 -52.52
C ASP A 60 -65.57 15.27 -51.74
N GLU A 61 -65.66 13.99 -52.10
CA GLU A 61 -64.96 12.89 -51.42
C GLU A 61 -63.45 13.15 -51.32
N ASP A 62 -62.84 13.63 -52.41
CA ASP A 62 -61.41 13.98 -52.45
C ASP A 62 -61.06 15.08 -51.44
N ILE A 63 -61.85 16.15 -51.38
CA ILE A 63 -61.62 17.28 -50.47
C ILE A 63 -61.76 16.84 -49.02
N SER A 64 -62.78 16.02 -48.75
CA SER A 64 -63.02 15.48 -47.43
C SER A 64 -61.89 14.56 -46.95
N ASN A 65 -61.40 13.69 -47.85
CA ASN A 65 -60.26 12.82 -47.60
C ASN A 65 -59.00 13.65 -47.29
N TYR A 66 -58.67 14.66 -48.11
CA TYR A 66 -57.52 15.53 -47.85
C TYR A 66 -57.61 16.26 -46.50
N LEU A 67 -58.79 16.78 -46.14
CA LEU A 67 -58.99 17.48 -44.87
C LEU A 67 -58.89 16.52 -43.67
N THR A 68 -59.41 15.30 -43.82
CA THR A 68 -59.32 14.25 -42.80
C THR A 68 -57.88 13.79 -42.61
N GLU A 69 -57.16 13.49 -43.69
CA GLU A 69 -55.74 13.15 -43.67
C GLU A 69 -54.90 14.27 -43.06
N SER A 70 -55.15 15.52 -43.44
CA SER A 70 -54.46 16.69 -42.88
C SER A 70 -54.68 16.80 -41.36
N GLN A 71 -55.93 16.65 -40.90
CA GLN A 71 -56.25 16.70 -39.48
C GLN A 71 -55.59 15.55 -38.70
N GLN A 72 -55.58 14.34 -39.28
CA GLN A 72 -54.89 13.18 -38.69
C GLN A 72 -53.38 13.40 -38.61
N ALA A 73 -52.75 13.94 -39.65
CA ALA A 73 -51.33 14.25 -39.69
C ALA A 73 -50.95 15.31 -38.63
N ILE A 74 -51.77 16.35 -38.45
CA ILE A 74 -51.57 17.38 -37.42
C ILE A 74 -51.70 16.76 -36.01
N ASN A 75 -52.72 15.93 -35.77
CA ASN A 75 -52.91 15.27 -34.49
C ASN A 75 -51.74 14.32 -34.17
N PHE A 76 -51.24 13.59 -35.17
CA PHE A 76 -50.06 12.75 -35.04
C PHE A 76 -48.82 13.58 -34.69
N TYR A 77 -48.59 14.70 -35.38
CA TYR A 77 -47.47 15.61 -35.09
C TYR A 77 -47.48 16.07 -33.64
N TYR A 78 -48.63 16.58 -33.14
CA TYR A 78 -48.72 17.04 -31.74
C TYR A 78 -48.60 15.90 -30.73
N THR A 79 -49.09 14.70 -31.05
CA THR A 79 -48.92 13.51 -30.19
C THR A 79 -47.45 13.13 -30.05
N VAL A 80 -46.69 13.17 -31.15
CA VAL A 80 -45.24 12.89 -31.14
C VAL A 80 -44.45 14.00 -30.44
N GLU A 81 -44.81 15.27 -30.66
CA GLU A 81 -44.13 16.39 -30.01
C GLU A 81 -44.33 16.37 -28.48
N ASP A 82 -45.52 15.98 -28.00
CA ASP A 82 -45.80 15.86 -26.56
C ASP A 82 -44.92 14.79 -25.89
N GLN A 83 -44.72 13.64 -26.56
CA GLN A 83 -43.88 12.54 -26.07
C GLN A 83 -42.37 12.83 -26.10
N ARG A 84 -41.92 13.80 -26.90
CA ARG A 84 -40.50 14.15 -27.07
C ARG A 84 -39.83 14.52 -25.75
N THR A 85 -40.57 15.17 -24.85
CA THR A 85 -40.06 15.61 -23.54
C THR A 85 -39.79 14.42 -22.61
N GLY A 86 -40.73 13.49 -22.51
CA GLY A 86 -40.59 12.27 -21.71
C GLY A 86 -39.42 11.40 -22.14
N ILE A 87 -39.22 11.26 -23.46
CA ILE A 87 -38.06 10.53 -24.02
C ILE A 87 -36.75 11.20 -23.60
N LYS A 88 -36.62 12.52 -23.78
CA LYS A 88 -35.41 13.27 -23.38
C LYS A 88 -35.10 13.14 -21.88
N ILE A 89 -36.12 13.25 -21.03
CA ILE A 89 -35.96 13.10 -19.57
C ILE A 89 -35.49 11.69 -19.22
N SER A 90 -36.08 10.66 -19.84
CA SER A 90 -35.70 9.27 -19.60
C SER A 90 -34.24 9.01 -19.97
N PHE A 91 -33.79 9.54 -21.11
CA PHE A 91 -32.37 9.48 -21.51
C PHE A 91 -31.45 10.18 -20.52
N ILE A 92 -31.81 11.37 -20.03
CA ILE A 92 -31.01 12.10 -19.03
C ILE A 92 -30.89 11.29 -17.74
N ILE A 93 -31.98 10.68 -17.26
CA ILE A 93 -31.98 9.88 -16.03
C ILE A 93 -31.08 8.64 -16.21
N ILE A 94 -31.24 7.90 -17.31
CA ILE A 94 -30.41 6.72 -17.60
C ILE A 94 -28.93 7.11 -17.66
N TYR A 95 -28.63 8.21 -18.37
CA TYR A 95 -27.26 8.73 -18.47
C TYR A 95 -26.68 9.09 -17.09
N LEU A 96 -27.44 9.79 -16.25
CA LEU A 96 -27.01 10.20 -14.91
C LEU A 96 -26.72 8.99 -14.02
N VAL A 97 -27.61 7.98 -14.05
CA VAL A 97 -27.44 6.71 -13.32
C VAL A 97 -26.16 6.01 -13.75
N ILE A 98 -25.93 5.86 -15.06
CA ILE A 98 -24.74 5.20 -15.60
C ILE A 98 -23.47 5.96 -15.20
N VAL A 99 -23.43 7.28 -15.39
CA VAL A 99 -22.26 8.10 -15.05
C VAL A 99 -21.94 8.03 -13.56
N THR A 100 -22.96 8.10 -12.70
CA THR A 100 -22.78 8.02 -11.25
C THR A 100 -22.25 6.66 -10.83
N LEU A 101 -22.78 5.58 -11.42
CA LEU A 101 -22.33 4.22 -11.15
C LEU A 101 -20.87 4.01 -11.59
N LEU A 102 -20.47 4.54 -12.75
CA LEU A 102 -19.09 4.50 -13.22
C LEU A 102 -18.14 5.30 -12.31
N ILE A 103 -18.54 6.48 -11.84
CA ILE A 103 -17.76 7.28 -10.89
C ILE A 103 -17.60 6.53 -9.57
N PHE A 104 -18.67 5.95 -9.04
CA PHE A 104 -18.63 5.18 -7.80
C PHE A 104 -17.69 3.97 -7.91
N LEU A 105 -17.76 3.23 -9.02
CA LEU A 105 -16.87 2.09 -9.28
C LEU A 105 -15.41 2.54 -9.39
N SER A 106 -15.15 3.63 -10.11
CA SER A 106 -13.81 4.20 -10.27
C SER A 106 -13.20 4.60 -8.93
N ILE A 107 -13.95 5.33 -8.09
CA ILE A 107 -13.51 5.73 -6.75
C ILE A 107 -13.21 4.51 -5.87
N SER A 108 -14.08 3.49 -5.91
CA SER A 108 -13.91 2.26 -5.12
C SER A 108 -12.63 1.51 -5.49
N ILE A 109 -12.34 1.37 -6.79
CA ILE A 109 -11.10 0.75 -7.28
C ILE A 109 -9.89 1.59 -6.88
N ALA A 110 -9.97 2.91 -7.05
CA ALA A 110 -8.89 3.84 -6.71
C ALA A 110 -8.52 3.77 -5.22
N ILE A 111 -9.50 3.74 -4.30
CA ILE A 111 -9.24 3.63 -2.86
C ILE A 111 -8.56 2.29 -2.54
N LYS A 112 -9.07 1.18 -3.06
CA LYS A 112 -8.51 -0.15 -2.80
C LYS A 112 -7.08 -0.27 -3.32
N PHE A 113 -6.82 0.23 -4.53
CA PHE A 113 -5.48 0.27 -5.11
C PHE A 113 -4.53 1.17 -4.30
N SER A 114 -4.96 2.40 -4.01
CA SER A 114 -4.20 3.40 -3.25
C SER A 114 -3.80 2.90 -1.86
N SER A 115 -4.73 2.26 -1.14
CA SER A 115 -4.49 1.78 0.23
C SER A 115 -3.31 0.82 0.33
N ARG A 116 -3.09 -0.04 -0.68
CA ARG A 116 -1.97 -1.00 -0.69
C ARG A 116 -0.63 -0.30 -0.81
N PHE A 117 -0.53 0.66 -1.72
CA PHE A 117 0.70 1.41 -1.96
C PHE A 117 1.09 2.27 -0.75
N PHE A 118 0.15 3.05 -0.21
CA PHE A 118 0.42 3.93 0.93
C PHE A 118 0.75 3.17 2.21
N THR A 119 0.14 2.00 2.44
CA THR A 119 0.45 1.18 3.62
C THR A 119 1.90 0.70 3.58
N SER A 120 2.39 0.21 2.44
CA SER A 120 3.78 -0.24 2.31
C SER A 120 4.78 0.89 2.52
N ILE A 121 4.50 2.08 1.98
CA ILE A 121 5.35 3.26 2.19
C ILE A 121 5.34 3.68 3.66
N GLY A 122 4.18 3.70 4.31
CA GLY A 122 4.06 4.01 5.73
C GLY A 122 4.88 3.05 6.61
N ASN A 123 4.89 1.77 6.27
CA ASN A 123 5.70 0.77 6.95
C ASN A 123 7.20 1.02 6.78
N LEU A 124 7.65 1.33 5.56
CA LEU A 124 9.05 1.67 5.28
C LEU A 124 9.50 2.93 6.02
N ILE A 125 8.68 3.97 6.05
CA ILE A 125 8.96 5.21 6.79
C ILE A 125 9.08 4.92 8.29
N SER A 126 8.16 4.13 8.83
CA SER A 126 8.15 3.78 10.26
C SER A 126 9.35 2.92 10.64
N ALA A 127 9.71 1.94 9.80
CA ALA A 127 10.91 1.13 9.97
C ALA A 127 12.18 1.99 9.89
N SER A 128 12.28 2.87 8.89
CA SER A 128 13.39 3.82 8.73
C SER A 128 13.56 4.72 9.95
N SER A 129 12.47 5.26 10.50
CA SER A 129 12.51 6.06 11.73
C SER A 129 12.98 5.25 12.94
N SER A 130 12.57 3.99 13.05
CA SER A 130 12.96 3.10 14.15
C SER A 130 14.44 2.72 14.07
N ILE A 131 14.93 2.40 12.87
CA ILE A 131 16.35 2.15 12.59
C ILE A 131 17.19 3.37 12.93
N GLY A 132 16.72 4.58 12.57
CA GLY A 132 17.39 5.84 12.90
C GLY A 132 17.51 6.10 14.42
N LYS A 133 16.71 5.44 15.24
CA LYS A 133 16.78 5.47 16.72
C LYS A 133 17.64 4.34 17.31
N GLY A 134 18.27 3.51 16.46
CA GLY A 134 19.08 2.37 16.88
C GLY A 134 18.29 1.08 17.14
N LEU A 135 17.00 1.02 16.82
CA LEU A 135 16.17 -0.17 16.99
C LEU A 135 16.31 -1.09 15.77
N LEU A 136 17.36 -1.90 15.73
CA LEU A 136 17.66 -2.77 14.57
C LEU A 136 16.90 -4.10 14.55
N ASP A 137 16.07 -4.38 15.56
CA ASP A 137 15.20 -5.57 15.57
C ASP A 137 13.88 -5.35 14.82
N THR A 138 13.61 -4.13 14.37
CA THR A 138 12.41 -3.83 13.58
C THR A 138 12.51 -4.40 12.18
N LYS A 139 11.40 -4.95 11.66
CA LYS A 139 11.31 -5.44 10.29
C LYS A 139 10.13 -4.78 9.57
N VAL A 140 10.30 -4.58 8.27
CA VAL A 140 9.19 -4.20 7.39
C VAL A 140 8.32 -5.44 7.17
N PRO A 141 7.00 -5.38 7.41
CA PRO A 141 6.10 -6.51 7.21
C PRO A 141 6.09 -6.99 5.75
N GLU A 142 6.07 -8.31 5.56
CA GLU A 142 5.93 -8.94 4.24
C GLU A 142 4.44 -8.99 3.86
N ILE A 143 3.98 -7.92 3.21
CA ILE A 143 2.61 -7.79 2.72
C ILE A 143 2.60 -8.16 1.23
N GLU A 144 1.59 -8.91 0.79
CA GLU A 144 1.36 -9.16 -0.64
C GLU A 144 1.03 -7.85 -1.37
N THR A 145 1.99 -7.35 -2.14
CA THR A 145 1.86 -6.14 -2.96
C THR A 145 2.36 -6.41 -4.38
N GLU A 146 2.43 -5.36 -5.20
CA GLU A 146 3.14 -5.43 -6.48
C GLU A 146 4.57 -5.94 -6.27
N LYS A 147 5.07 -6.70 -7.25
CA LYS A 147 6.33 -7.44 -7.17
C LYS A 147 7.53 -6.52 -6.90
N GLU A 148 7.49 -5.31 -7.44
CA GLU A 148 8.48 -4.26 -7.27
C GLU A 148 8.55 -3.80 -5.81
N ILE A 149 7.39 -3.60 -5.17
CA ILE A 149 7.29 -3.20 -3.76
C ILE A 149 7.70 -4.35 -2.83
N GLU A 150 7.34 -5.58 -3.16
CA GLU A 150 7.80 -6.76 -2.43
C GLU A 150 9.33 -6.87 -2.46
N THR A 151 9.92 -6.65 -3.64
CA THR A 151 11.39 -6.64 -3.82
C THR A 151 12.03 -5.52 -3.00
N LEU A 152 11.42 -4.34 -2.97
CA LEU A 152 11.88 -3.22 -2.15
C LEU A 152 11.86 -3.56 -0.65
N ASN A 153 10.76 -4.12 -0.14
CA ASN A 153 10.64 -4.53 1.26
C ASN A 153 11.71 -5.57 1.64
N LYS A 154 11.93 -6.56 0.78
CA LYS A 154 12.99 -7.58 0.95
C LYS A 154 14.38 -6.94 1.01
N ASN A 155 14.71 -6.08 0.06
CA ASN A 155 16.00 -5.38 0.03
C ASN A 155 16.21 -4.49 1.26
N PHE A 156 15.14 -3.82 1.72
CA PHE A 156 15.19 -3.01 2.92
C PHE A 156 15.46 -3.86 4.17
N ASN A 157 14.75 -4.99 4.33
CA ASN A 157 15.01 -5.92 5.43
C ASN A 157 16.44 -6.50 5.39
N LEU A 158 16.98 -6.81 4.21
CA LEU A 158 18.38 -7.22 4.04
C LEU A 158 19.37 -6.13 4.47
N MET A 159 19.06 -4.86 4.21
CA MET A 159 19.87 -3.74 4.67
C MET A 159 19.87 -3.64 6.21
N ILE A 160 18.71 -3.81 6.86
CA ILE A 160 18.60 -3.82 8.34
C ILE A 160 19.48 -4.90 8.95
N ASP A 161 19.40 -6.11 8.40
CA ASP A 161 20.18 -7.26 8.85
C ASP A 161 21.69 -7.03 8.73
N ARG A 162 22.12 -6.43 7.60
CA ARG A 162 23.52 -6.03 7.39
C ARG A 162 23.98 -4.98 8.40
N LEU A 163 23.16 -3.96 8.67
CA LEU A 163 23.46 -2.93 9.66
C LEU A 163 23.61 -3.53 11.06
N LYS A 164 22.70 -4.43 11.45
CA LYS A 164 22.75 -5.15 12.73
C LYS A 164 24.06 -5.94 12.85
N THR A 165 24.37 -6.74 11.84
CA THR A 165 25.60 -7.54 11.80
C THR A 165 26.85 -6.67 11.84
N GLN A 166 26.86 -5.52 11.16
CA GLN A 166 27.98 -4.58 11.20
C GLN A 166 28.15 -3.95 12.58
N GLN A 167 27.05 -3.55 13.23
CA GLN A 167 27.10 -3.01 14.59
C GLN A 167 27.62 -4.04 15.59
N GLU A 168 27.15 -5.30 15.52
CA GLU A 168 27.65 -6.38 16.38
C GLU A 168 29.15 -6.61 16.18
N LYS A 169 29.63 -6.62 14.93
CA LYS A 169 31.06 -6.74 14.62
C LYS A 169 31.87 -5.58 15.18
N LEU A 170 31.39 -4.35 15.03
CA LEU A 170 32.04 -3.16 15.60
C LEU A 170 32.12 -3.24 17.12
N LEU A 171 31.03 -3.60 17.79
CA LEU A 171 31.00 -3.76 19.25
C LEU A 171 31.97 -4.85 19.73
N ILE A 172 32.06 -5.97 19.01
CA ILE A 172 33.03 -7.03 19.32
C ILE A 172 34.46 -6.51 19.14
N SER A 173 34.73 -5.77 18.06
CA SER A 173 36.04 -5.16 17.80
C SER A 173 36.43 -4.17 18.89
N GLU A 174 35.53 -3.23 19.25
CA GLU A 174 35.76 -2.26 20.32
C GLU A 174 35.99 -2.94 21.67
N ARG A 175 35.20 -3.96 21.99
CA ARG A 175 35.40 -4.76 23.21
C ARG A 175 36.74 -5.46 23.20
N HIS A 176 37.15 -5.99 22.06
CA HIS A 176 38.43 -6.67 21.94
C HIS A 176 39.61 -5.72 22.13
N GLU A 177 39.59 -4.55 21.47
CA GLU A 177 40.60 -3.50 21.64
C GLU A 177 40.67 -2.98 23.09
N ALA A 178 39.50 -2.72 23.70
CA ALA A 178 39.43 -2.32 25.10
C ALA A 178 39.99 -3.41 26.03
N TRP A 179 39.66 -4.67 25.77
CA TRP A 179 40.15 -5.81 26.53
C TRP A 179 41.68 -5.97 26.45
N GLU A 180 42.26 -5.79 25.26
CA GLU A 180 43.72 -5.80 25.07
C GLU A 180 44.41 -4.72 25.92
N SER A 181 43.86 -3.50 25.90
CA SER A 181 44.39 -2.39 26.71
C SER A 181 44.31 -2.69 28.21
N VAL A 182 43.16 -3.20 28.67
CA VAL A 182 42.93 -3.58 30.06
C VAL A 182 43.90 -4.68 30.50
N ALA A 183 44.08 -5.73 29.70
CA ALA A 183 44.99 -6.83 30.02
C ALA A 183 46.44 -6.36 30.16
N ARG A 184 46.92 -5.51 29.23
CA ARG A 184 48.26 -4.93 29.28
C ARG A 184 48.47 -4.09 30.54
N LYS A 185 47.49 -3.24 30.87
CA LYS A 185 47.56 -2.36 32.04
C LYS A 185 47.55 -3.18 33.34
N LEU A 186 46.65 -4.16 33.45
CA LEU A 186 46.60 -5.07 34.59
C LEU A 186 47.91 -5.84 34.76
N ALA A 187 48.49 -6.34 33.67
CA ALA A 187 49.75 -7.06 33.75
C ALA A 187 50.89 -6.17 34.27
N HIS A 188 50.96 -4.92 33.81
CA HIS A 188 51.91 -3.94 34.34
C HIS A 188 51.64 -3.63 35.82
N GLU A 189 50.37 -3.44 36.20
CA GLU A 189 50.00 -3.12 37.58
C GLU A 189 50.22 -4.28 38.55
N ILE A 190 50.14 -5.54 38.09
CA ILE A 190 50.45 -6.72 38.92
C ILE A 190 51.96 -6.97 39.02
N LYS A 191 52.75 -6.70 37.97
CA LYS A 191 54.22 -6.77 38.04
C LYS A 191 54.81 -5.78 39.03
N ASN A 192 54.23 -4.58 39.12
CA ASN A 192 54.71 -3.50 40.00
C ASN A 192 54.85 -3.90 41.48
N PRO A 193 53.88 -4.58 42.13
CA PRO A 193 54.04 -5.09 43.49
C PRO A 193 54.86 -6.39 43.55
N LEU A 194 54.87 -7.23 42.52
CA LEU A 194 55.62 -8.50 42.55
C LEU A 194 57.14 -8.29 42.59
N THR A 195 57.68 -7.35 41.82
CA THR A 195 59.12 -7.11 41.75
C THR A 195 59.73 -6.71 43.09
N PRO A 196 59.17 -5.73 43.83
CA PRO A 196 59.62 -5.42 45.19
C PRO A 196 59.45 -6.61 46.15
N ILE A 197 58.34 -7.36 46.08
CA ILE A 197 58.16 -8.53 46.95
C ILE A 197 59.26 -9.57 46.70
N LEU A 198 59.59 -9.84 45.44
CA LEU A 198 60.70 -10.73 45.07
C LEU A 198 62.04 -10.25 45.65
N LEU A 199 62.34 -8.95 45.52
CA LEU A 199 63.56 -8.35 46.08
C LEU A 199 63.60 -8.39 47.61
N THR A 200 62.47 -8.20 48.28
CA THR A 200 62.40 -8.33 49.75
C THR A 200 62.63 -9.77 50.20
N ILE A 201 62.13 -10.77 49.45
CA ILE A 201 62.38 -12.19 49.73
C ILE A 201 63.86 -12.53 49.53
N ASP A 202 64.47 -12.08 48.45
CA ASP A 202 65.90 -12.30 48.20
C ASP A 202 66.77 -11.59 49.26
N SER A 203 66.36 -10.40 49.70
CA SER A 203 67.02 -9.68 50.81
C SER A 203 66.85 -10.41 52.15
N LEU A 204 65.66 -10.95 52.44
CA LEU A 204 65.39 -11.76 53.63
C LEU A 204 66.27 -13.02 53.64
N LYS A 205 66.33 -13.72 52.50
CA LYS A 205 67.20 -14.88 52.31
C LYS A 205 68.66 -14.54 52.59
N ASN A 206 69.17 -13.47 51.98
CA ASN A 206 70.59 -13.10 52.10
C ASN A 206 70.95 -12.62 53.52
N LYS A 207 70.10 -11.78 54.14
CA LYS A 207 70.41 -11.16 55.45
C LYS A 207 70.22 -12.12 56.62
N TYR A 208 69.22 -13.01 56.56
CA TYR A 208 68.88 -13.88 57.69
C TYR A 208 69.37 -15.33 57.53
N SER A 209 69.85 -15.76 56.36
CA SER A 209 70.39 -17.13 56.21
C SER A 209 71.57 -17.43 57.15
N SER A 210 72.33 -16.43 57.58
CA SER A 210 73.47 -16.57 58.49
C SER A 210 73.09 -16.42 59.97
N ILE A 211 71.88 -15.93 60.29
CA ILE A 211 71.46 -15.55 61.65
C ILE A 211 70.47 -16.58 62.24
N VAL A 212 69.75 -17.33 61.41
CA VAL A 212 68.77 -18.33 61.86
C VAL A 212 69.47 -19.56 62.45
N ASN A 213 68.95 -20.05 63.59
CA ASN A 213 69.43 -21.25 64.29
C ASN A 213 69.44 -22.48 63.36
N SER A 214 70.42 -23.36 63.54
CA SER A 214 70.63 -24.56 62.71
C SER A 214 69.42 -25.50 62.63
N SER A 215 68.58 -25.54 63.67
CA SER A 215 67.32 -26.32 63.70
C SER A 215 66.26 -25.83 62.71
N ASP A 216 66.13 -24.51 62.51
CA ASP A 216 65.01 -23.91 61.75
C ASP A 216 65.43 -23.34 60.39
N LYS A 217 66.74 -23.34 60.13
CA LYS A 217 67.35 -22.78 58.92
C LYS A 217 66.90 -23.49 57.64
N GLU A 218 66.67 -24.81 57.72
CA GLU A 218 66.20 -25.62 56.60
C GLU A 218 64.74 -25.26 56.24
N ASN A 219 63.85 -25.26 57.23
CA ASN A 219 62.45 -24.84 57.08
C ASN A 219 62.32 -23.39 56.56
N PHE A 220 63.12 -22.46 57.10
CA PHE A 220 63.13 -21.07 56.66
C PHE A 220 63.49 -20.92 55.17
N ASN A 221 64.54 -21.60 54.72
CA ASN A 221 64.94 -21.59 53.32
C ASN A 221 63.88 -22.21 52.42
N ASP A 222 63.24 -23.30 52.85
CA ASP A 222 62.17 -23.95 52.08
C ASP A 222 60.91 -23.08 51.96
N TYR A 223 60.52 -22.36 53.02
CA TYR A 223 59.43 -21.39 52.95
C TYR A 223 59.75 -20.25 51.98
N LEU A 224 60.93 -19.62 52.06
CA LEU A 224 61.33 -18.56 51.13
C LEU A 224 61.41 -19.06 49.69
N LYS A 225 61.93 -20.28 49.48
CA LYS A 225 62.00 -20.92 48.15
C LYS A 225 60.60 -21.18 47.58
N THR A 226 59.66 -21.59 48.42
CA THR A 226 58.26 -21.81 48.03
C THR A 226 57.57 -20.51 47.64
N ILE A 227 57.72 -19.44 48.43
CA ILE A 227 57.12 -18.13 48.14
C ILE A 227 57.73 -17.55 46.85
N ASN A 228 59.04 -17.65 46.66
CA ASN A 228 59.71 -17.19 45.44
C ASN A 228 59.21 -17.97 44.20
N LYS A 229 59.01 -19.29 44.32
CA LYS A 229 58.41 -20.11 43.26
C LYS A 229 56.99 -19.66 42.93
N GLN A 230 56.16 -19.39 43.94
CA GLN A 230 54.77 -18.94 43.74
C GLN A 230 54.69 -17.57 43.08
N ILE A 231 55.53 -16.62 43.48
CA ILE A 231 55.61 -15.29 42.86
C ILE A 231 56.01 -15.39 41.38
N LYS A 232 57.01 -16.22 41.07
CA LYS A 232 57.42 -16.47 39.67
C LYS A 232 56.32 -17.14 38.86
N GLN A 233 55.53 -18.03 39.47
CA GLN A 233 54.36 -18.61 38.81
C GLN A 233 53.30 -17.55 38.50
N ILE A 234 53.02 -16.64 39.44
CA ILE A 234 52.10 -15.51 39.21
C ILE A 234 52.65 -14.59 38.11
N GLU A 235 53.94 -14.27 38.14
CA GLU A 235 54.59 -13.46 37.11
C GLU A 235 54.45 -14.08 35.72
N ASN A 236 54.71 -15.40 35.59
CA ASN A 236 54.53 -16.12 34.34
C ASN A 236 53.06 -16.13 33.88
N LEU A 237 52.11 -16.41 34.78
CA LEU A 237 50.68 -16.39 34.46
C LEU A 237 50.24 -15.01 33.95
N VAL A 238 50.72 -13.95 34.60
CA VAL A 238 50.41 -12.56 34.23
C VAL A 238 51.02 -12.21 32.86
N ASN A 239 52.22 -12.73 32.56
CA ASN A 239 52.83 -12.61 31.24
C ASN A 239 52.01 -13.32 30.17
N GLU A 240 51.65 -14.58 30.38
CA GLU A 240 50.84 -15.38 29.47
C GLU A 240 49.46 -14.75 29.23
N PHE A 241 48.81 -14.24 30.29
CA PHE A 241 47.55 -13.51 30.18
C PHE A 241 47.69 -12.23 29.34
N SER A 242 48.77 -11.47 29.54
CA SER A 242 49.04 -10.27 28.73
C SER A 242 49.35 -10.59 27.28
N ASP A 243 50.01 -11.73 27.01
CA ASP A 243 50.37 -12.15 25.65
C ASP A 243 49.18 -12.74 24.91
N PHE A 244 48.27 -13.45 25.59
CA PHE A 244 47.02 -13.92 25.01
C PHE A 244 46.11 -12.76 24.57
N ALA A 245 46.11 -11.67 25.33
CA ALA A 245 45.34 -10.48 24.99
C ALA A 245 45.93 -9.69 23.81
N ARG A 246 47.12 -10.03 23.30
CA ARG A 246 47.68 -9.46 22.08
C ARG A 246 47.14 -10.20 20.87
N MET A 247 46.45 -9.51 19.97
CA MET A 247 46.29 -10.03 18.60
C MET A 247 47.66 -9.98 17.89
N PRO A 248 48.26 -11.12 17.49
CA PRO A 248 49.41 -11.09 16.62
C PRO A 248 48.97 -10.48 15.27
N LYS A 249 49.73 -9.51 14.76
CA LYS A 249 49.43 -8.92 13.45
C LYS A 249 49.43 -10.04 12.40
N PRO A 250 48.39 -10.14 11.53
CA PRO A 250 48.38 -11.15 10.49
C PRO A 250 49.59 -10.98 9.59
N ILE A 251 50.42 -12.02 9.51
CA ILE A 251 51.57 -12.05 8.61
C ILE A 251 51.06 -12.64 7.29
N LEU A 252 50.86 -11.78 6.29
CA LEU A 252 50.51 -12.23 4.94
C LEU A 252 51.74 -12.92 4.33
N LYS A 253 51.61 -14.22 4.07
CA LYS A 253 52.59 -15.03 3.35
C LYS A 253 51.85 -15.95 2.39
N GLU A 254 52.47 -16.27 1.25
CA GLU A 254 51.97 -17.36 0.40
C GLU A 254 52.04 -18.66 1.20
N ASN A 255 50.91 -19.34 1.31
CA ASN A 255 50.80 -20.63 1.99
C ASN A 255 50.18 -21.64 1.03
N ASP A 256 50.72 -22.85 1.04
CA ASP A 256 50.09 -24.00 0.42
C ASP A 256 48.95 -24.50 1.31
N LEU A 257 47.70 -24.22 0.89
CA LEU A 257 46.49 -24.65 1.59
C LEU A 257 46.42 -26.18 1.71
N ILE A 258 46.92 -26.91 0.72
CA ILE A 258 46.87 -28.38 0.71
C ILE A 258 47.76 -28.94 1.81
N SER A 259 48.99 -28.46 1.89
CA SER A 259 49.94 -28.83 2.95
C SER A 259 49.39 -28.52 4.34
N MET A 260 48.84 -27.31 4.54
CA MET A 260 48.28 -26.88 5.82
C MET A 260 47.08 -27.72 6.27
N ILE A 261 46.19 -28.08 5.34
CA ILE A 261 45.04 -28.94 5.61
C ILE A 261 45.51 -30.35 6.01
N ASN A 262 46.47 -30.92 5.29
CA ASN A 262 47.02 -32.23 5.60
C ASN A 262 47.73 -32.27 6.97
N GLU A 263 48.47 -31.22 7.33
CA GLU A 263 49.06 -31.08 8.67
C GLU A 263 48.00 -31.04 9.77
N ASN A 264 46.90 -30.30 9.57
CA ASN A 264 45.81 -30.24 10.54
C ASN A 264 45.05 -31.57 10.66
N ILE A 265 44.84 -32.30 9.56
CA ILE A 265 44.27 -33.65 9.59
C ILE A 265 45.18 -34.60 10.37
N LYS A 266 46.50 -34.51 10.16
CA LYS A 266 47.46 -35.33 10.89
C LYS A 266 47.40 -35.06 12.40
N LEU A 267 47.34 -33.79 12.80
CA LEU A 267 47.13 -33.38 14.19
C LEU A 267 45.80 -33.90 14.76
N LEU A 268 44.69 -33.80 14.01
CA LEU A 268 43.39 -34.31 14.41
C LEU A 268 43.40 -35.83 14.62
N ASN A 269 44.07 -36.57 13.72
CA ASN A 269 44.22 -38.02 13.82
C ASN A 269 45.10 -38.46 15.01
N GLU A 270 46.02 -37.60 15.48
CA GLU A 270 46.76 -37.83 16.73
C GLU A 270 45.89 -37.63 17.98
N ILE A 271 44.87 -36.78 17.90
CA ILE A 271 43.95 -36.49 19.00
C ILE A 271 42.79 -37.51 19.05
N ASP A 272 42.26 -37.90 17.88
CA ASP A 272 41.16 -38.84 17.75
C ASP A 272 41.33 -39.75 16.52
N LEU A 273 41.63 -41.02 16.79
CA LEU A 273 41.84 -42.06 15.77
C LEU A 273 40.55 -42.53 15.09
N SER A 274 39.37 -42.12 15.58
CA SER A 274 38.08 -42.57 15.04
C SER A 274 37.61 -41.77 13.82
N ILE A 275 38.22 -40.61 13.57
CA ILE A 275 37.87 -39.71 12.48
C ILE A 275 38.84 -39.96 11.32
N ASN A 276 38.32 -40.37 10.16
CA ASN A 276 39.12 -40.54 8.95
C ASN A 276 38.67 -39.53 7.89
N ILE A 277 39.48 -38.50 7.66
CA ILE A 277 39.19 -37.44 6.69
C ILE A 277 40.04 -37.70 5.46
N ASP A 278 39.37 -38.03 4.35
CA ASP A 278 40.02 -38.36 3.08
C ASP A 278 39.55 -37.39 1.99
N PHE A 279 40.47 -36.63 1.42
CA PHE A 279 40.14 -35.65 0.38
C PHE A 279 39.98 -36.36 -0.97
N LYS A 280 38.73 -36.56 -1.38
CA LYS A 280 38.42 -36.99 -2.74
C LYS A 280 38.39 -35.78 -3.68
N HIS A 281 39.46 -35.66 -4.46
CA HIS A 281 39.69 -34.73 -5.57
C HIS A 281 40.41 -33.41 -5.25
N PHE A 282 41.54 -33.22 -5.93
CA PHE A 282 41.99 -31.95 -6.51
C PHE A 282 41.88 -32.07 -8.04
#